data_AF-A0A3D3UH95-F1
#
_entry.id   AF-A0A3D3UH95-F1
#
_cell.length_a   1.000
_cell.length_b   1.000
_cell.length_c   1.000
_cell.angle_alpha   90.00
_cell.angle_beta   90.00
_cell.angle_gamma   90.00
#
_symmetry.space_group_name_H-M   'P 1'
#
loop_
_entity.id
_entity.type
_entity.pdbx_description
1 polymer ?
#
loop_
_entity_poly.entity_id
_entity_poly.type
_entity_poly.pdbx_seq_one_letter_code
_entity_poly.pdbx_strand_id
1 'polypeptide(L)' 'VELATQENVGAAVLRYLNRLSDYLFVMSRKLNDNGAEDTLWQPGQHR' A
#
# COMPACT_ATOMS: atom_id res chain seq x y z
N VAL A 1 -5.25 -1.81 11.82
CA VAL A 1 -5.69 -0.65 12.63
C VAL A 1 -6.44 -1.09 13.88
N GLU A 2 -7.25 -2.16 13.80
CA GLU A 2 -8.04 -2.72 14.90
C GLU A 2 -7.30 -2.85 16.25
N LEU A 3 -6.10 -3.43 16.29
CA LEU A 3 -5.31 -3.52 17.54
C LEU A 3 -5.03 -2.15 18.19
N ALA A 4 -4.76 -1.13 17.39
CA ALA A 4 -4.50 0.23 17.89
C ALA A 4 -5.76 0.92 18.45
N THR A 5 -6.94 0.35 18.24
CA THR A 5 -8.20 0.81 18.85
C THR A 5 -8.49 0.14 20.18
N GLN A 6 -7.89 -1.02 20.43
CA GLN A 6 -8.10 -1.84 21.63
C GLN A 6 -6.93 -1.70 22.62
N GLU A 7 -5.72 -1.44 22.11
CA GLU A 7 -4.49 -1.32 22.89
C GLU A 7 -3.68 -0.09 22.47
N ASN A 8 -2.85 0.40 23.39
CA ASN A 8 -1.95 1.52 23.11
C ASN A 8 -0.80 1.07 22.20
N VAL A 9 -0.98 1.23 20.89
CA VAL A 9 0.07 0.99 19.90
C VAL A 9 0.92 2.25 19.72
N GLY A 10 2.24 2.10 19.80
CA GLY A 10 3.17 3.21 19.66
C GLY A 10 3.01 3.95 18.32
N ALA A 11 2.90 5.28 18.39
CA ALA A 11 2.68 6.12 17.20
C ALA A 11 3.76 5.98 16.11
N ALA A 12 5.00 5.60 16.48
CA ALA A 12 6.07 5.33 15.53
C ALA A 12 5.78 4.10 14.66
N VAL A 13 5.18 3.05 15.22
CA VAL A 13 4.81 1.82 14.49
C VAL A 13 3.73 2.14 13.46
N LEU A 14 2.71 2.89 13.86
CA LEU A 14 1.63 3.29 12.96
C LEU A 14 2.16 4.15 11.80
N ARG A 15 3.07 5.10 12.06
CA ARG A 15 3.71 5.89 11.00
C ARG A 15 4.57 5.04 10.08
N TYR A 16 5.33 4.09 10.64
CA TYR A 16 6.18 3.21 9.85
C TYR A 16 5.36 2.33 8.90
N LEU A 17 4.30 1.69 9.39
CA LEU A 17 3.45 0.83 8.57
C LEU A 17 2.76 1.61 7.44
N ASN A 18 2.30 2.83 7.71
CA ASN A 18 1.75 3.70 6.66
C ASN A 18 2.80 4.07 5.60
N ARG A 19 4.07 4.26 5.97
CA ARG A 19 5.11 4.54 4.98
C ARG A 19 5.57 3.30 4.24
N LEU A 20 5.55 2.15 4.92
CA LEU A 20 5.88 0.86 4.33
C LEU A 20 4.92 0.51 3.21
N SER A 21 3.63 0.82 3.32
CA SER A 21 2.69 0.59 2.21
C SER A 21 3.06 1.38 0.95
N ASP A 22 3.46 2.65 1.10
CA ASP A 22 3.93 3.46 -0.05
C ASP A 22 5.20 2.87 -0.66
N TYR A 23 6.13 2.44 0.19
CA TYR A 23 7.39 1.82 -0.25
C TYR A 23 7.13 0.53 -1.05
N LEU A 24 6.25 -0.33 -0.55
CA LEU A 24 5.86 -1.56 -1.25
C LEU A 24 5.17 -1.26 -2.58
N PHE A 25 4.31 -0.23 -2.65
CA PHE A 25 3.69 0.19 -3.90
C PHE A 25 4.73 0.68 -4.93
N VAL A 26 5.66 1.54 -4.52
CA VAL A 26 6.75 2.02 -5.41
C VAL A 26 7.64 0.87 -5.86
N MET A 27 7.99 -0.05 -4.95
CA MET A 27 8.79 -1.22 -5.27
C MET A 27 8.07 -2.14 -6.26
N SER A 28 6.77 -2.37 -6.07
CA SER A 28 5.95 -3.17 -6.99
C SER A 28 6.03 -2.61 -8.41
N ARG A 29 5.82 -1.31 -8.60
CA ARG A 29 5.93 -0.68 -9.91
C ARG A 29 7.34 -0.78 -10.48
N LYS A 30 8.37 -0.61 -9.64
CA LYS A 30 9.77 -0.73 -10.08
C LYS A 30 10.07 -2.13 -10.63
N LEU A 31 9.57 -3.16 -9.96
CA LEU A 31 9.74 -4.56 -10.35
C LEU A 31 8.91 -4.92 -11.59
N ASN A 32 7.77 -4.24 -11.80
CA ASN A 32 6.87 -4.46 -12.92
C ASN A 32 7.24 -3.62 -14.15
N ASP A 33 8.52 -3.74 -14.57
CA ASP A 33 9.15 -2.95 -15.63
C ASP A 33 8.93 -1.44 -15.49
N ASN A 34 9.26 -0.89 -14.32
CA ASN A 34 9.03 0.52 -13.99
C ASN A 34 7.55 0.98 -14.19
N GLY A 35 6.61 0.04 -14.13
CA GLY A 35 5.18 0.23 -14.27
C GLY A 35 4.67 0.14 -15.72
N ALA A 36 5.51 -0.27 -16.68
CA ALA A 36 5.07 -0.50 -18.06
C ALA A 36 4.10 -1.68 -18.16
N GLU A 37 4.22 -2.66 -17.25
CA GLU A 37 3.36 -3.86 -17.19
C GLU A 37 2.26 -3.74 -16.13
N ASP A 38 2.00 -2.53 -15.59
CA ASP A 38 0.96 -2.32 -14.58
C ASP A 38 -0.43 -2.56 -15.19
N THR A 39 -1.27 -3.35 -14.48
CA THR A 39 -2.68 -3.50 -14.87
C THR A 39 -3.43 -2.20 -14.56
N LEU A 40 -3.76 -1.45 -15.61
CA LEU A 40 -4.51 -0.21 -15.46
C LEU A 40 -5.97 -0.49 -15.15
N TRP A 41 -6.52 0.27 -14.20
CA TRP A 41 -7.94 0.25 -13.93
C TRP A 41 -8.73 0.66 -15.17
N GLN A 42 -9.71 -0.16 -15.56
CA GLN A 42 -10.63 0.14 -16.65
C GLN A 42 -12.01 0.49 -16.08
N PRO A 43 -12.57 1.66 -16.43
CA PRO A 43 -13.93 2.01 -16.01
C PRO A 43 -14.94 0.96 -16.47
N GLY A 44 -15.71 0.39 -15.54
CA GLY A 44 -16.81 -0.52 -15.86
C GLY A 44 -16.40 -1.98 -16.15
N GLN A 45 -15.15 -2.38 -15.90
CA GLN A 45 -14.66 -3.73 -16.20
C GLN A 45 -15.37 -4.87 -15.42
N HIS A 46 -16.09 -4.54 -14.36
CA HIS A 46 -16.83 -5.49 -13.52
C HIS A 46 -18.29 -5.06 -13.28
N ARG A 47 -18.93 -4.42 -14.26
CA ARG A 47 -20.37 -4.08 -14.18
C ARG A 47 -21.25 -5.24 -14.63
#